data_AF-A0A948W9L9-F1
#
_entry.id   AF-A0A948W9L9-F1
#
_cell.length_a   1.000
_cell.length_b   1.000
_cell.length_c   1.000
_cell.angle_alpha   90.00
_cell.angle_beta   90.00
_cell.angle_gamma   90.00
#
_symmetry.space_group_name_H-M   'P 1'
#
loop_
_entity.id
_entity.type
_entity.pdbx_description
1 polymer ?
#
loop_
_entity_poly.entity_id
_entity_poly.type
_entity_poly.pdbx_seq_one_letter_code
_entity_poly.pdbx_strand_id
1 'polypeptide(L)'
;MRWANTTHNGLRSLLKLMLIVLALTISACGFHLRGYADLSFKTIYIENSQSELGRDLIRSMKNSGVKVVNNPELAEISLEIMHENKYKRILSLGSSVGT
;
A
#
# COMPACT_ATOMS: atom_id res chain seq x y z
N MET A 1 40.77 -10.79 -47.86
CA MET A 1 39.42 -10.84 -47.24
C MET A 1 39.58 -11.31 -45.80
N ARG A 2 38.93 -10.68 -44.79
CA ARG A 2 38.69 -11.17 -43.39
C ARG A 2 38.97 -10.20 -42.21
N TRP A 3 39.13 -8.87 -42.40
CA TRP A 3 39.34 -7.96 -41.24
C TRP A 3 38.26 -6.89 -40.99
N ALA A 4 37.15 -6.87 -41.74
CA ALA A 4 36.09 -5.85 -41.57
C ALA A 4 34.87 -6.31 -40.73
N ASN A 5 34.72 -7.61 -40.43
CA ASN A 5 33.49 -8.14 -39.81
C ASN A 5 33.49 -8.16 -38.27
N THR A 6 34.64 -7.91 -37.62
CA THR A 6 34.73 -8.00 -36.15
C THR A 6 34.16 -6.75 -35.45
N THR A 7 34.23 -5.58 -36.10
CA THR A 7 33.75 -4.30 -35.55
C THR A 7 32.22 -4.20 -35.57
N HIS A 8 31.55 -4.83 -36.55
CA HIS A 8 30.08 -4.82 -36.66
C HIS A 8 29.39 -5.67 -35.58
N ASN A 9 30.01 -6.76 -35.14
CA ASN A 9 29.48 -7.63 -34.09
C ASN A 9 29.60 -7.00 -32.70
N GLY A 10 30.67 -6.24 -32.44
CA GLY A 10 30.84 -5.47 -31.21
C GLY A 10 29.78 -4.38 -31.05
N LEU A 11 29.49 -3.64 -32.12
CA LEU A 11 28.46 -2.59 -32.12
C LEU A 11 27.04 -3.16 -31.93
N ARG A 12 26.72 -4.29 -32.56
CA ARG A 12 25.45 -5.00 -32.37
C ARG A 12 25.30 -5.60 -30.97
N SER A 13 26.40 -6.07 -30.37
CA SER A 13 26.41 -6.55 -28.99
C SER A 13 26.18 -5.41 -27.99
N LEU A 14 26.82 -4.26 -28.21
CA LEU A 14 26.59 -3.05 -27.41
C LEU A 14 25.13 -2.58 -27.49
N LEU A 15 24.54 -2.60 -28.69
CA LEU A 15 23.14 -2.19 -28.89
C LEU A 15 22.17 -3.11 -28.13
N LYS A 16 22.44 -4.42 -28.11
CA LYS A 16 21.64 -5.40 -27.35
C LYS A 16 21.79 -5.18 -25.85
N LEU A 17 23.00 -4.88 -25.37
CA LEU A 17 23.26 -4.59 -23.96
C LEU A 17 22.48 -3.35 -23.51
N MET A 18 22.49 -2.28 -24.32
CA MET A 18 21.70 -1.07 -24.08
C MET A 18 20.19 -1.34 -24.06
N LEU A 19 19.70 -2.17 -24.97
CA LEU A 19 18.29 -2.55 -25.03
C LEU A 19 17.85 -3.32 -23.77
N ILE A 20 18.71 -4.23 -23.27
CA ILE A 20 18.46 -4.99 -22.04
C ILE A 20 18.44 -4.05 -20.82
N VAL A 21 19.40 -3.12 -20.72
CA VAL A 21 19.44 -2.14 -19.62
C VAL A 21 18.18 -1.26 -19.64
N LEU A 22 17.75 -0.80 -20.81
CA LEU A 22 16.54 0.00 -20.95
C LEU A 22 15.28 -0.79 -20.54
N ALA A 23 15.16 -2.04 -20.97
CA ALA A 23 14.06 -2.93 -20.57
C ALA A 23 14.02 -3.19 -19.05
N LEU A 24 15.19 -3.38 -18.41
CA LEU A 24 15.27 -3.52 -16.95
C LEU A 24 14.80 -2.26 -16.23
N THR A 25 15.24 -1.07 -16.66
CA THR A 25 14.85 0.20 -16.01
C THR A 25 13.35 0.49 -16.13
N ILE A 26 12.72 0.16 -17.26
CA ILE A 26 11.27 0.31 -17.45
C ILE A 26 10.49 -0.66 -16.57
N SER A 27 10.93 -1.90 -16.41
CA SER A 27 10.29 -2.86 -15.50
C SER A 27 10.42 -2.48 -14.02
N ALA A 28 11.52 -1.82 -13.63
CA ALA A 28 11.79 -1.41 -12.26
C ALA A 28 11.04 -0.13 -11.85
N CYS A 29 10.70 0.76 -12.79
CA CYS A 29 10.04 2.03 -12.49
C CYS A 29 8.53 1.89 -12.15
N GLY A 30 7.92 0.72 -12.38
CA GLY A 30 6.49 0.49 -12.17
C GLY A 30 6.10 0.10 -10.74
N PHE A 31 7.05 -0.32 -9.91
CA PHE A 31 6.83 -0.61 -8.50
C PHE A 31 7.18 0.62 -7.68
N HIS A 32 6.36 1.66 -7.79
CA HIS A 32 6.28 2.62 -6.70
C HIS A 32 5.69 1.83 -5.54
N LEU A 33 6.55 1.33 -4.64
CA LEU A 33 6.11 0.80 -3.37
C LEU A 33 5.22 1.89 -2.80
N ARG A 34 3.91 1.64 -2.86
CA ARG A 34 2.92 2.41 -2.13
C ARG A 34 3.19 2.07 -0.67
N GLY A 35 4.28 2.64 -0.16
CA GLY A 35 4.56 2.72 1.25
C GLY A 35 3.35 3.35 1.92
N TYR A 36 3.38 3.38 3.26
CA TYR A 36 2.30 3.99 4.04
C TYR A 36 1.83 5.27 3.36
N ALA A 37 0.52 5.36 3.12
CA ALA A 37 -0.07 6.49 2.43
C ALA A 37 0.50 7.76 3.05
N ASP A 38 1.08 8.63 2.21
CA ASP A 38 1.54 9.94 2.65
C ASP A 38 0.29 10.75 2.97
N LEU A 39 -0.21 10.54 4.19
CA LEU A 39 -1.33 11.27 4.73
C LEU A 39 -0.77 12.66 5.03
N SER A 40 -1.12 13.67 4.23
CA SER A 40 -0.66 15.05 4.45
C SER A 40 -1.09 15.64 5.80
N PHE A 41 -1.94 14.92 6.55
CA PHE A 41 -2.37 15.28 7.88
C PHE A 41 -1.54 14.56 8.94
N LYS A 42 -0.93 15.35 9.83
CA LYS A 42 -0.01 14.86 10.86
C LYS A 42 -0.73 14.50 12.17
N THR A 43 -1.91 15.05 12.37
CA THR A 43 -2.71 14.92 13.61
C THR A 43 -4.18 14.69 13.31
N ILE A 44 -4.75 13.65 13.92
CA ILE A 44 -6.17 13.31 13.82
C ILE A 44 -6.79 13.22 15.21
N TYR A 45 -8.01 13.73 15.36
CA TYR A 45 -8.84 13.51 16.54
C TYR A 45 -9.83 12.39 16.22
N ILE A 46 -9.97 11.42 17.14
CA ILE A 46 -10.92 10.31 16.97
C ILE A 46 -11.92 10.39 18.12
N GLU A 47 -13.15 10.74 17.79
CA GLU A 47 -14.28 10.66 18.72
C GLU A 47 -14.67 9.19 18.90
N ASN A 48 -15.04 8.83 20.13
CA ASN A 48 -15.35 7.46 20.52
C ASN A 48 -14.18 6.46 20.35
N SER A 49 -12.97 6.89 20.70
CA SER A 49 -11.73 6.09 20.69
C SER A 49 -11.74 4.83 21.57
N GLN A 50 -12.69 4.69 22.49
CA GLN A 50 -12.79 3.57 23.44
C GLN A 50 -13.44 2.31 22.83
N SER A 51 -14.17 2.44 21.73
CA SER A 51 -14.75 1.29 21.00
C SER A 51 -13.67 0.38 20.41
N GLU A 52 -13.99 -0.89 20.13
CA GLU A 52 -13.04 -1.83 19.52
C GLU A 52 -12.53 -1.31 18.17
N LEU A 53 -13.42 -0.81 17.31
CA LEU A 53 -13.02 -0.14 16.07
C LEU A 53 -12.14 1.10 16.29
N GLY A 54 -12.45 1.90 17.31
CA GLY A 54 -11.67 3.09 17.64
C GLY A 54 -10.21 2.74 17.99
N ARG A 55 -10.02 1.70 18.81
CA ARG A 55 -8.69 1.20 19.19
C ARG A 55 -7.90 0.65 18.01
N ASP A 56 -8.56 -0.07 17.10
CA ASP A 56 -7.92 -0.61 15.91
C ASP A 56 -7.58 0.48 14.89
N LEU A 57 -8.44 1.48 14.76
CA LEU A 57 -8.19 2.66 13.93
C LEU A 57 -6.99 3.45 14.46
N ILE A 58 -6.92 3.69 15.77
CA ILE A 58 -5.77 4.36 16.41
C ILE A 58 -4.46 3.61 16.13
N ARG A 59 -4.47 2.27 16.20
CA ARG A 59 -3.28 1.46 15.87
C ARG A 59 -2.89 1.59 14.41
N SER A 60 -3.85 1.50 13.49
CA SER A 60 -3.60 1.63 12.05
C SER A 60 -3.01 3.01 11.70
N MET A 61 -3.53 4.07 12.32
CA MET A 61 -3.07 5.44 12.12
C MET A 61 -1.66 5.67 12.70
N LYS A 62 -1.36 5.12 13.88
CA LYS A 62 0.00 5.12 14.45
C LYS A 62 1.00 4.39 13.57
N ASN A 63 0.62 3.24 13.01
CA ASN A 63 1.46 2.47 12.08
C ASN A 63 1.74 3.24 10.79
N SER A 64 0.82 4.12 10.38
CA SER A 64 0.96 4.99 9.21
C SER A 64 1.70 6.30 9.50
N GLY A 65 2.16 6.53 10.74
CA GLY A 65 2.92 7.72 11.14
C GLY A 65 2.08 8.93 11.59
N VAL A 66 0.76 8.78 11.70
CA VAL A 66 -0.16 9.85 12.12
C VAL A 66 -0.33 9.85 13.64
N LYS A 67 -0.27 11.03 14.28
CA LYS A 67 -0.50 11.18 15.71
C LYS A 67 -2.00 11.34 16.00
N VAL A 68 -2.53 10.52 16.90
CA VAL A 68 -3.89 10.71 17.42
C VAL A 68 -3.82 11.67 18.60
N VAL A 69 -4.49 12.81 18.49
CA VAL A 69 -4.58 13.82 19.56
C VAL A 69 -5.92 13.68 20.27
N ASN A 70 -5.98 14.11 21.54
CA ASN A 70 -7.20 14.06 22.36
C ASN A 70 -8.00 15.37 22.35
N ASN A 71 -7.48 16.41 21.68
CA ASN A 71 -8.14 17.70 21.59
C ASN A 71 -8.49 17.98 20.12
N PRO A 72 -9.76 18.27 19.77
CA PRO A 72 -10.17 18.55 18.39
C PRO A 72 -9.52 19.82 17.83
N GLU A 73 -9.18 20.79 18.67
CA GLU A 73 -8.53 22.05 18.24
C GLU A 73 -7.07 21.88 17.82
N LEU A 74 -6.43 20.79 18.26
CA LEU A 74 -5.05 20.46 17.92
C LEU A 74 -4.97 19.47 16.74
N ALA A 75 -6.11 19.09 16.18
CA ALA A 75 -6.21 18.12 15.10
C ALA A 75 -6.45 18.82 13.76
N GLU A 76 -5.75 18.35 12.73
CA GLU A 76 -5.97 18.79 11.35
C GLU A 76 -7.28 18.22 10.79
N ILE A 77 -7.69 17.05 11.30
CA ILE A 77 -8.90 16.33 10.92
C ILE A 77 -9.57 15.74 12.18
N SER A 78 -10.89 15.88 12.27
CA SER A 78 -11.74 15.18 13.24
C SER A 78 -12.42 13.99 12.55
N LEU A 79 -12.39 12.83 13.20
CA LEU A 79 -12.99 11.59 12.71
C LEU A 79 -13.95 11.05 13.77
N GLU A 80 -15.24 11.08 13.45
CA GLU A 80 -16.31 10.64 14.35
C GLU A 80 -16.83 9.26 13.95
N ILE A 81 -16.85 8.33 14.89
CA ILE A 81 -17.39 6.99 14.69
C ILE A 81 -18.89 7.04 14.93
N MET A 82 -19.66 7.21 13.86
CA MET A 82 -21.12 7.32 13.92
C MET A 82 -21.80 6.05 14.42
N HIS A 83 -21.55 4.89 13.80
CA HIS A 83 -22.17 3.61 14.15
C HIS A 83 -21.20 2.45 13.88
N GLU A 84 -21.13 1.50 14.82
CA GLU A 84 -20.44 0.21 14.67
C GLU A 84 -21.49 -0.91 14.58
N ASN A 85 -21.51 -1.68 13.48
CA ASN A 85 -22.46 -2.78 13.31
C ASN A 85 -21.72 -4.07 12.92
N LYS A 86 -21.59 -5.00 13.87
CA LYS A 86 -20.97 -6.32 13.66
C LYS A 86 -22.04 -7.37 13.38
N TYR A 87 -22.16 -7.79 12.12
CA TYR A 87 -23.05 -8.88 11.73
C TYR A 87 -22.26 -10.17 11.49
N LYS A 88 -22.65 -11.26 12.15
CA LYS A 88 -22.16 -12.61 11.87
C LYS A 88 -23.25 -13.36 11.13
N ARG A 89 -23.07 -13.57 9.81
CA ARG A 89 -23.99 -14.38 9.00
C ARG A 89 -23.36 -15.76 8.76
N ILE A 90 -24.10 -16.82 9.05
CA ILE A 90 -23.70 -18.18 8.66
C ILE A 90 -23.89 -18.27 7.14
N LEU A 91 -22.78 -18.33 6.40
CA LEU A 91 -22.79 -18.39 4.94
C LEU A 91 -23.07 -19.80 4.41
N SER A 92 -23.00 -20.81 5.27
CA SER A 92 -23.33 -22.19 4.93
C SER A 92 -23.80 -22.93 6.18
N LEU A 93 -25.04 -23.43 6.15
CA LEU A 93 -25.38 -24.62 6.92
C LEU A 93 -24.95 -25.81 6.07
N GLY A 94 -23.91 -26.52 6.48
CA GLY A 94 -23.72 -27.89 5.99
C GLY A 94 -24.98 -28.68 6.32
N SER A 95 -25.55 -29.36 5.33
CA SER A 95 -26.69 -30.25 5.51
C SER A 95 -26.28 -31.44 6.39
N SER A 96 -26.27 -31.23 7.71
CA SER A 96 -26.23 -32.31 8.68
C SER A 96 -27.65 -32.85 8.79
N VAL A 97 -28.01 -33.70 7.82
CA VAL A 97 -29.08 -34.67 7.99
C VAL A 97 -28.56 -35.72 8.97
N GLY A 98 -28.86 -35.50 10.24
CA GLY A 98 -28.52 -36.41 11.33
C GLY A 98 -29.78 -36.94 11.98
N THR A 99 -30.56 -37.74 11.23
CA THR A 99 -31.48 -38.80 11.69
C THR A 99 -31.85 -39.66 10.51
#